data_AF-A0A8H5QR47-F1
#
_entry.id   AF-A0A8H5QR47-F1
#
_cell.length_a   1.000
_cell.length_b   1.000
_cell.length_c   1.000
_cell.angle_alpha   90.00
_cell.angle_beta   90.00
_cell.angle_gamma   90.00
#
_symmetry.space_group_name_H-M   'P 1'
#
loop_
_entity.id
_entity.type
_entity.pdbx_description
1 polymer ?
#
loop_
_entity_poly.entity_id
_entity_poly.type
_entity_poly.pdbx_seq_one_letter_code
_entity_poly.pdbx_strand_id
1 'polypeptide(L)'
;MEEYISRHHRAQEIRVLEKVQTWAATIAFRDDMLMSSPPSCSAADFKRPHLRRCLFNTANIDWSRSSRVGGGLDGYIWKVWFGADGPYALKFWDADRPDFHHYFAAQRECQNAALLQMLETAIQQATTPIMVNASPRTKDEALANLDGFSNEGRQMNTLALGAHVEEIVTIPRIRKCYGWTTFSGHVLLELPKELRPPVLRVVYEYVEEGENHPDVVEEADKFFWLAGFSHSSSPAARNWKSGVLVDLSDIVHAGGYGCIITRQYQDITATETEILRRNSTEAPYLFRARSKKSSHPKRKRGQDQQAQGISLLSSIAAALVQSYSPCNAKKLFGEEGYNRLNTQERPGSDSVSVKVFLAIRQSDEKNYIRNTGLWIR
;
A
#
# COMPACT_ATOMS: atom_id res chain seq x y z
N MET A 1 0.12 15.17 -11.75
CA MET A 1 -0.28 13.75 -11.77
C MET A 1 0.36 13.05 -12.96
N GLU A 2 0.19 13.60 -14.18
CA GLU A 2 0.87 13.13 -15.40
C GLU A 2 2.39 13.05 -15.29
N GLU A 3 3.05 14.05 -14.68
CA GLU A 3 4.52 14.04 -14.54
C GLU A 3 5.04 12.98 -13.55
N TYR A 4 4.26 12.64 -12.52
CA TYR A 4 4.60 11.59 -11.55
C TYR A 4 4.43 10.20 -12.19
N ILE A 5 3.33 10.01 -12.90
CA ILE A 5 3.05 8.82 -13.71
C ILE A 5 4.17 8.64 -14.74
N SER A 6 4.56 9.69 -15.47
CA SER A 6 5.62 9.67 -16.48
C SER A 6 7.01 9.29 -15.93
N ARG A 7 7.37 9.76 -14.74
CA ARG A 7 8.64 9.37 -14.09
C ARG A 7 8.67 7.89 -13.66
N HIS A 8 7.55 7.35 -13.18
CA HIS A 8 7.45 5.93 -12.90
C HIS A 8 7.52 5.09 -14.17
N HIS A 9 6.82 5.47 -15.25
CA HIS A 9 6.90 4.78 -16.53
C HIS A 9 8.35 4.66 -17.06
N ARG A 10 9.12 5.76 -17.04
CA ARG A 10 10.53 5.73 -17.48
C ARG A 10 11.46 4.86 -16.64
N ALA A 11 11.23 4.75 -15.34
CA ALA A 11 12.04 3.90 -14.47
C ALA A 11 11.77 2.39 -14.69
N GLN A 12 10.63 2.06 -15.32
CA GLN A 12 10.16 0.69 -15.48
C GLN A 12 10.40 0.13 -16.89
N GLU A 13 10.48 0.98 -17.93
CA GLU A 13 10.85 0.58 -19.31
C GLU A 13 12.18 -0.21 -19.40
N ILE A 14 13.03 -0.14 -18.38
CA ILE A 14 14.35 -0.79 -18.35
C ILE A 14 14.28 -2.26 -17.86
N ARG A 15 13.16 -2.72 -17.29
CA ARG A 15 13.05 -4.11 -16.79
C ARG A 15 12.27 -5.00 -17.75
N VAL A 16 12.99 -5.89 -18.44
CA VAL A 16 12.41 -7.02 -19.17
C VAL A 16 11.46 -7.77 -18.23
N LEU A 17 10.19 -7.91 -18.63
CA LEU A 17 9.22 -8.75 -17.91
C LEU A 17 9.80 -10.17 -17.85
N GLU A 18 10.18 -10.62 -16.67
CA GLU A 18 10.47 -12.04 -16.47
C GLU A 18 9.20 -12.84 -16.79
N LYS A 19 9.34 -13.97 -17.49
CA LYS A 19 8.21 -14.85 -17.87
C LYS A 19 7.25 -15.16 -16.70
N VAL A 20 7.77 -15.17 -15.48
CA VAL A 20 7.04 -15.37 -14.22
C VAL A 20 5.97 -14.30 -14.00
N GLN A 21 6.24 -13.03 -14.36
CA GLN A 21 5.33 -11.91 -14.18
C GLN A 21 4.14 -11.97 -15.13
N THR A 22 4.40 -12.29 -16.40
CA THR A 22 3.34 -12.48 -17.41
C THR A 22 2.45 -13.66 -17.04
N TRP A 23 3.02 -14.76 -16.55
CA TRP A 23 2.25 -15.91 -16.08
C TRP A 23 1.38 -15.57 -14.86
N ALA A 24 1.97 -14.96 -13.83
CA ALA A 24 1.24 -14.60 -12.61
C ALA A 24 0.03 -13.70 -12.88
N ALA A 25 0.15 -12.78 -13.84
CA ALA A 25 -0.96 -11.93 -14.27
C ALA A 25 -2.09 -12.72 -14.95
N THR A 26 -1.85 -13.89 -15.53
CA THR A 26 -2.89 -14.73 -16.16
C THR A 26 -3.67 -15.62 -15.19
N ILE A 27 -3.24 -15.69 -13.93
CA ILE A 27 -3.91 -16.52 -12.93
C ILE A 27 -5.26 -15.90 -12.58
N ALA A 28 -6.32 -16.70 -12.65
CA ALA A 28 -7.64 -16.30 -12.16
C ALA A 28 -7.55 -15.97 -10.66
N PHE A 29 -8.25 -14.92 -10.23
CA PHE A 29 -8.28 -14.50 -8.81
C PHE A 29 -9.72 -14.24 -8.33
N ARG A 30 -10.70 -14.64 -9.14
CA ARG A 30 -12.13 -14.53 -8.89
C ARG A 30 -12.78 -15.88 -9.10
N ASP A 31 -13.80 -16.14 -8.30
CA ASP A 31 -14.64 -17.32 -8.35
C ASP A 31 -16.11 -16.89 -8.42
N ASP A 32 -16.86 -17.42 -9.39
CA ASP A 32 -18.28 -17.14 -9.59
C ASP A 32 -19.18 -17.72 -8.50
N MET A 33 -18.65 -18.64 -7.67
CA MET A 33 -19.34 -19.13 -6.49
C MET A 33 -19.74 -17.98 -5.57
N LEU A 34 -21.00 -18.02 -5.09
CA LEU A 34 -21.50 -17.06 -4.13
C LEU A 34 -20.84 -17.23 -2.76
N MET A 35 -20.63 -16.13 -2.08
CA MET A 35 -20.10 -16.09 -0.71
C MET A 35 -21.17 -16.41 0.34
N SER A 36 -21.89 -17.53 0.18
CA SER A 36 -22.98 -17.97 1.08
C SER A 36 -22.53 -18.91 2.20
N SER A 37 -21.33 -19.47 2.10
CA SER A 37 -20.74 -20.40 3.07
C SER A 37 -19.32 -19.98 3.46
N PRO A 38 -18.71 -20.57 4.49
CA PRO A 38 -17.27 -20.41 4.73
C PRO A 38 -16.45 -20.88 3.50
N PRO A 39 -15.31 -20.24 3.19
CA PRO A 39 -14.39 -20.72 2.16
C PRO A 39 -13.78 -22.08 2.54
N SER A 40 -13.35 -22.83 1.52
CA SER A 40 -12.51 -24.00 1.74
C SER A 40 -11.15 -23.57 2.31
N CYS A 41 -10.60 -24.38 3.21
CA CYS A 41 -9.27 -24.18 3.80
C CYS A 41 -8.26 -25.23 3.29
N SER A 42 -8.45 -25.79 2.10
CA SER A 42 -7.46 -26.72 1.54
C SER A 42 -6.14 -26.02 1.18
N ALA A 43 -5.02 -26.73 1.25
CA ALA A 43 -3.71 -26.21 0.84
C ALA A 43 -3.71 -25.75 -0.63
N ALA A 44 -4.50 -26.42 -1.48
CA ALA A 44 -4.66 -26.05 -2.88
C ALA A 44 -5.32 -24.66 -3.04
N ASP A 45 -6.33 -24.37 -2.23
CA ASP A 45 -7.02 -23.07 -2.23
C ASP A 45 -6.12 -21.97 -1.65
N PHE A 46 -5.31 -22.26 -0.63
CA PHE A 46 -4.33 -21.30 -0.09
C PHE A 46 -3.26 -20.93 -1.13
N LYS A 47 -2.88 -21.88 -1.98
CA LYS A 47 -1.95 -21.67 -3.08
C LYS A 47 -2.55 -20.86 -4.24
N ARG A 48 -3.88 -20.91 -4.41
CA ARG A 48 -4.62 -20.23 -5.49
C ARG A 48 -5.89 -19.58 -4.94
N PRO A 49 -5.75 -18.52 -4.14
CA PRO A 49 -6.89 -17.88 -3.51
C PRO A 49 -7.71 -17.16 -4.57
N HIS A 50 -9.00 -17.49 -4.64
CA HIS A 50 -9.97 -16.84 -5.51
C HIS A 50 -11.03 -16.16 -4.66
N LEU A 51 -11.27 -14.87 -4.90
CA LEU A 51 -12.34 -14.16 -4.21
C LEU A 51 -13.69 -14.63 -4.76
N ARG A 52 -14.60 -15.01 -3.89
CA ARG A 52 -15.97 -15.43 -4.24
C ARG A 52 -16.88 -14.22 -4.52
N ARG A 53 -17.97 -14.46 -5.25
CA ARG A 53 -18.91 -13.44 -5.70
C ARG A 53 -19.80 -12.93 -4.56
N CYS A 54 -20.03 -11.64 -4.56
CA CYS A 54 -20.86 -10.94 -3.59
C CYS A 54 -22.33 -11.33 -3.72
N LEU A 55 -23.00 -11.47 -2.56
CA LEU A 55 -24.44 -11.75 -2.47
C LEU A 55 -25.31 -10.50 -2.72
N PHE A 56 -24.72 -9.31 -2.67
CA PHE A 56 -25.49 -8.08 -2.75
C PHE A 56 -25.95 -7.82 -4.19
N ASN A 57 -27.21 -7.43 -4.33
CA ASN A 57 -27.75 -7.01 -5.62
C ASN A 57 -27.31 -5.57 -5.92
N THR A 58 -26.42 -5.40 -6.89
CA THR A 58 -25.90 -4.10 -7.31
C THR A 58 -26.93 -3.16 -7.92
N ALA A 59 -28.08 -3.69 -8.37
CA ALA A 59 -29.21 -2.87 -8.81
C ALA A 59 -29.89 -2.11 -7.65
N ASN A 60 -29.66 -2.53 -6.40
CA ASN A 60 -30.25 -1.90 -5.22
C ASN A 60 -29.40 -0.74 -4.68
N ILE A 61 -28.30 -0.36 -5.35
CA ILE A 61 -27.46 0.74 -4.84
C ILE A 61 -28.19 2.07 -4.95
N ASP A 62 -28.35 2.74 -3.81
CA ASP A 62 -28.85 4.11 -3.76
C ASP A 62 -27.72 5.09 -4.08
N TRP A 63 -27.58 5.41 -5.36
CA TRP A 63 -26.59 6.36 -5.84
C TRP A 63 -26.86 7.80 -5.42
N SER A 64 -28.09 8.14 -5.03
CA SER A 64 -28.42 9.49 -4.56
C SER A 64 -27.81 9.80 -3.18
N ARG A 65 -27.64 8.76 -2.37
CA ARG A 65 -26.97 8.82 -1.05
C ARG A 65 -25.48 8.50 -1.12
N SER A 66 -25.05 7.80 -2.18
CA SER A 66 -23.67 7.35 -2.34
C SER A 66 -22.71 8.49 -2.72
N SER A 67 -21.44 8.38 -2.32
CA SER A 67 -20.43 9.40 -2.59
C SER A 67 -19.05 8.80 -2.82
N ARG A 68 -18.26 9.40 -3.72
CA ARG A 68 -16.85 9.05 -3.88
C ARG A 68 -16.06 9.49 -2.65
N VAL A 69 -15.28 8.58 -2.07
CA VAL A 69 -14.44 8.81 -0.88
C VAL A 69 -13.05 9.24 -1.30
N GLY A 70 -12.47 8.56 -2.29
CA GLY A 70 -11.11 8.81 -2.73
C GLY A 70 -10.64 7.83 -3.79
N GLY A 71 -9.36 7.87 -4.10
CA GLY A 71 -8.72 6.87 -4.95
C GLY A 71 -7.30 7.24 -5.33
N GLY A 72 -6.60 6.28 -5.93
CA GLY A 72 -5.21 6.39 -6.32
C GLY A 72 -4.82 5.25 -7.27
N LEU A 73 -3.55 4.84 -7.21
CA LEU A 73 -3.00 3.79 -8.06
C LEU A 73 -3.73 2.45 -7.88
N ASP A 74 -4.12 2.15 -6.64
CA ASP A 74 -4.75 0.88 -6.25
C ASP A 74 -6.27 0.89 -6.38
N GLY A 75 -6.82 1.86 -7.14
CA GLY A 75 -8.23 1.96 -7.40
C GLY A 75 -8.91 3.09 -6.64
N TYR A 76 -10.24 3.11 -6.77
CA TYR A 76 -11.10 4.20 -6.31
C TYR A 76 -12.21 3.67 -5.40
N ILE A 77 -12.56 4.41 -4.36
CA ILE A 77 -13.51 3.99 -3.31
C ILE A 77 -14.75 4.88 -3.31
N TRP A 78 -15.92 4.24 -3.24
CA TRP A 78 -17.20 4.89 -2.98
C TRP A 78 -17.77 4.39 -1.66
N LYS A 79 -18.40 5.30 -0.92
CA LYS A 79 -19.32 4.99 0.17
C LYS A 79 -20.68 4.77 -0.46
N VAL A 80 -21.24 3.57 -0.33
CA VAL A 80 -22.50 3.16 -0.98
C VAL A 80 -23.50 2.57 0.00
N TRP A 81 -24.78 2.59 -0.37
CA TRP A 81 -25.89 1.97 0.36
C TRP A 81 -26.63 1.02 -0.57
N PHE A 82 -27.00 -0.15 -0.09
CA PHE A 82 -27.84 -1.11 -0.80
C PHE A 82 -29.26 -1.03 -0.23
N GLY A 83 -30.12 -0.23 -0.85
CA GLY A 83 -31.41 0.15 -0.29
C GLY A 83 -31.23 0.93 1.02
N ALA A 84 -31.84 0.45 2.10
CA ALA A 84 -31.70 1.04 3.44
C ALA A 84 -30.41 0.60 4.16
N ASP A 85 -29.76 -0.48 3.71
CA ASP A 85 -28.59 -1.06 4.36
C ASP A 85 -27.29 -0.36 3.94
N GLY A 86 -26.41 -0.11 4.92
CA GLY A 86 -25.10 0.51 4.71
C GLY A 86 -24.73 1.53 5.79
N PRO A 87 -23.58 2.21 5.66
CA PRO A 87 -22.73 2.28 4.47
C PRO A 87 -21.84 1.05 4.22
N TYR A 88 -21.46 0.87 2.95
CA TYR A 88 -20.42 -0.07 2.48
C TYR A 88 -19.36 0.67 1.68
N ALA A 89 -18.17 0.08 1.57
CA ALA A 89 -17.10 0.56 0.69
C ALA A 89 -17.11 -0.25 -0.61
N LEU A 90 -17.27 0.42 -1.74
CA LEU A 90 -17.19 -0.18 -3.06
C LEU A 90 -15.88 0.26 -3.72
N LYS A 91 -14.95 -0.68 -3.89
CA LYS A 91 -13.63 -0.43 -4.51
C LYS A 91 -13.68 -0.82 -5.98
N PHE A 92 -13.13 0.05 -6.83
CA PHE A 92 -13.09 -0.11 -8.28
C PHE A 92 -11.65 -0.04 -8.81
N TRP A 93 -11.36 -0.82 -9.83
CA TRP A 93 -10.10 -0.79 -10.57
C TRP A 93 -10.34 -0.68 -12.05
N ASP A 94 -9.41 -0.02 -12.75
CA ASP A 94 -9.37 0.00 -14.20
C ASP A 94 -9.43 -1.43 -14.76
N ALA A 95 -10.21 -1.58 -15.84
CA ALA A 95 -10.46 -2.89 -16.45
C ALA A 95 -9.18 -3.47 -17.05
N ASP A 96 -8.34 -2.57 -17.55
CA ASP A 96 -7.09 -2.91 -18.18
C ASP A 96 -6.01 -3.02 -17.12
N ARG A 97 -5.16 -4.02 -17.32
CA ARG A 97 -3.96 -4.15 -16.50
C ARG A 97 -3.11 -2.92 -16.75
N PRO A 98 -2.52 -2.33 -15.71
CA PRO A 98 -1.55 -1.30 -15.94
C PRO A 98 -0.36 -1.88 -16.72
N ASP A 99 0.11 -1.18 -17.75
CA ASP A 99 1.29 -1.56 -18.54
C ASP A 99 2.61 -1.39 -17.77
N PHE A 100 2.56 -1.39 -16.42
CA PHE A 100 3.72 -1.17 -15.57
C PHE A 100 4.05 -2.33 -14.62
N HIS A 101 5.32 -2.40 -14.24
CA HIS A 101 6.02 -3.61 -13.80
C HIS A 101 5.94 -3.93 -12.29
N HIS A 102 4.93 -3.43 -11.57
CA HIS A 102 4.88 -3.56 -10.10
C HIS A 102 3.96 -4.70 -9.64
N TYR A 103 2.66 -4.55 -9.83
CA TYR A 103 1.64 -5.56 -9.51
C TYR A 103 0.31 -5.16 -10.14
N PHE A 104 -0.64 -6.10 -10.19
CA PHE A 104 -2.03 -5.80 -10.55
C PHE A 104 -2.86 -5.66 -9.26
N ALA A 105 -3.19 -4.41 -8.88
CA ALA A 105 -3.84 -4.09 -7.61
C ALA A 105 -5.13 -4.89 -7.38
N ALA A 106 -5.98 -4.99 -8.41
CA ALA A 106 -7.19 -5.80 -8.39
C ALA A 106 -6.94 -7.27 -8.01
N GLN A 107 -5.95 -7.91 -8.65
CA GLN A 107 -5.58 -9.28 -8.38
C GLN A 107 -5.09 -9.43 -6.94
N ARG A 108 -4.15 -8.58 -6.52
CA ARG A 108 -3.60 -8.60 -5.17
C ARG A 108 -4.68 -8.42 -4.11
N GLU A 109 -5.53 -7.40 -4.27
CA GLU A 109 -6.61 -7.14 -3.31
C GLU A 109 -7.56 -8.33 -3.21
N CYS A 110 -7.95 -8.94 -4.33
CA CYS A 110 -8.85 -10.09 -4.34
C CYS A 110 -8.21 -11.31 -3.67
N GLN A 111 -6.95 -11.61 -3.99
CA GLN A 111 -6.21 -12.74 -3.41
C GLN A 111 -6.03 -12.56 -1.90
N ASN A 112 -5.63 -11.36 -1.46
CA ASN A 112 -5.48 -11.07 -0.04
C ASN A 112 -6.82 -11.12 0.69
N ALA A 113 -7.89 -10.57 0.10
CA ALA A 113 -9.23 -10.67 0.69
C ALA A 113 -9.70 -12.13 0.84
N ALA A 114 -9.46 -12.96 -0.18
CA ALA A 114 -9.80 -14.38 -0.12
C ALA A 114 -8.98 -15.13 0.95
N LEU A 115 -7.66 -14.89 1.01
CA LEU A 115 -6.81 -15.48 2.04
C LEU A 115 -7.24 -15.06 3.44
N LEU A 116 -7.51 -13.78 3.69
CA LEU A 116 -7.97 -13.32 5.01
C LEU A 116 -9.27 -14.01 5.46
N GLN A 117 -10.20 -14.26 4.53
CA GLN A 117 -11.41 -15.04 4.83
C GLN A 117 -11.10 -16.51 5.16
N MET A 118 -10.14 -17.10 4.46
CA MET A 118 -9.69 -18.46 4.72
C MET A 118 -8.96 -18.58 6.06
N LEU A 119 -8.12 -17.62 6.41
CA LEU A 119 -7.44 -17.56 7.71
C LEU A 119 -8.44 -17.44 8.86
N GLU A 120 -9.41 -16.52 8.74
CA GLU A 120 -10.49 -16.39 9.72
C GLU A 120 -11.24 -17.72 9.89
N THR A 121 -11.59 -18.37 8.79
CA THR A 121 -12.30 -19.66 8.79
C THR A 121 -11.45 -20.78 9.38
N ALA A 122 -10.16 -20.84 9.05
CA ALA A 122 -9.22 -21.81 9.57
C ALA A 122 -9.09 -21.70 11.09
N ILE A 123 -8.96 -20.48 11.61
CA ILE A 123 -8.89 -20.20 13.06
C ILE A 123 -10.20 -20.62 13.74
N GLN A 124 -11.35 -20.28 13.17
CA GLN A 124 -12.66 -20.66 13.73
C GLN A 124 -12.92 -22.18 13.73
N GLN A 125 -12.39 -22.90 12.76
CA GLN A 125 -12.56 -24.36 12.63
C GLN A 125 -11.49 -25.16 13.38
N ALA A 126 -10.40 -24.53 13.81
CA ALA A 126 -9.30 -25.22 14.47
C ALA A 126 -9.73 -25.69 15.87
N THR A 127 -9.48 -26.98 16.17
CA THR A 127 -9.69 -27.57 17.49
C THR A 127 -8.51 -27.37 18.44
N THR A 128 -7.36 -27.00 17.87
CA THR A 128 -6.11 -26.66 18.57
C THR A 128 -5.55 -25.37 17.98
N PRO A 129 -4.74 -24.60 18.72
CA PRO A 129 -4.08 -23.42 18.18
C PRO A 129 -3.34 -23.71 16.87
N ILE A 130 -3.35 -22.74 15.95
CA ILE A 130 -2.57 -22.83 14.72
C ILE A 130 -1.13 -22.47 15.07
N MET A 131 -0.23 -23.44 14.92
CA MET A 131 1.19 -23.30 15.21
C MET A 131 1.92 -22.71 14.00
N VAL A 132 2.64 -21.60 14.18
CA VAL A 132 3.42 -20.97 13.10
C VAL A 132 4.85 -20.67 13.57
N ASN A 133 5.82 -20.58 12.66
CA ASN A 133 7.16 -20.09 13.00
C ASN A 133 7.03 -18.66 13.55
N ALA A 134 7.54 -18.43 14.77
CA ALA A 134 7.47 -17.13 15.45
C ALA A 134 8.42 -16.08 14.83
N SER A 135 9.30 -16.49 13.92
CA SER A 135 10.30 -15.62 13.30
C SER A 135 10.61 -16.02 11.85
N PRO A 136 9.64 -15.95 10.92
CA PRO A 136 9.89 -16.21 9.50
C PRO A 136 10.84 -15.15 8.92
N ARG A 137 11.99 -15.59 8.40
CA ARG A 137 13.03 -14.75 7.78
C ARG A 137 13.12 -14.97 6.27
N THR A 138 12.58 -16.10 5.80
CA THR A 138 12.58 -16.46 4.39
C THR A 138 11.16 -16.54 3.83
N LYS A 139 11.05 -16.42 2.50
CA LYS A 139 9.78 -16.64 1.81
C LYS A 139 9.24 -18.04 2.04
N ASP A 140 10.12 -19.05 2.11
CA ASP A 140 9.70 -20.44 2.31
C ASP A 140 9.15 -20.65 3.72
N GLU A 141 9.74 -20.00 4.74
CA GLU A 141 9.18 -19.99 6.09
C GLU A 141 7.84 -19.24 6.17
N ALA A 142 7.71 -18.10 5.48
CA ALA A 142 6.44 -17.37 5.41
C ALA A 142 5.35 -18.17 4.66
N LEU A 143 5.73 -18.91 3.61
CA LEU A 143 4.85 -19.84 2.91
C LEU A 143 4.46 -21.02 3.81
N ALA A 144 5.38 -21.56 4.60
CA ALA A 144 5.11 -22.62 5.57
C ALA A 144 4.14 -22.13 6.66
N ASN A 145 4.30 -20.89 7.13
CA ASN A 145 3.34 -20.28 8.05
C ASN A 145 1.95 -20.17 7.43
N LEU A 146 1.85 -19.65 6.19
CA LEU A 146 0.56 -19.56 5.48
C LEU A 146 -0.07 -20.96 5.28
N ASP A 147 0.73 -21.96 4.92
CA ASP A 147 0.28 -23.34 4.79
C ASP A 147 -0.16 -23.96 6.12
N GLY A 148 0.40 -23.52 7.25
CA GLY A 148 -0.04 -23.93 8.59
C GLY A 148 -1.53 -23.66 8.86
N PHE A 149 -2.15 -22.72 8.14
CA PHE A 149 -3.59 -22.46 8.20
C PHE A 149 -4.43 -23.37 7.30
N SER A 150 -3.82 -24.16 6.41
CA SER A 150 -4.55 -25.13 5.59
C SER A 150 -5.00 -26.34 6.41
N ASN A 151 -5.97 -27.09 5.92
CA ASN A 151 -6.43 -28.33 6.57
C ASN A 151 -5.27 -29.32 6.71
N GLU A 152 -4.48 -29.45 5.64
CA GLU A 152 -3.29 -30.30 5.56
C GLU A 152 -2.19 -29.80 6.51
N GLY A 153 -1.91 -28.50 6.51
CA GLY A 153 -0.91 -27.90 7.40
C GLY A 153 -1.27 -28.04 8.87
N ARG A 154 -2.54 -27.82 9.25
CA ARG A 154 -3.01 -28.03 10.63
C ARG A 154 -2.86 -29.49 11.09
N GLN A 155 -3.09 -30.46 10.19
CA GLN A 155 -2.88 -31.87 10.49
C GLN A 155 -1.40 -32.20 10.72
N MET A 156 -0.51 -31.63 9.90
CA MET A 156 0.94 -31.86 9.96
C MET A 156 1.62 -31.15 11.13
N ASN A 157 1.15 -29.95 11.50
CA ASN A 157 1.70 -29.15 12.60
C ASN A 157 1.59 -29.83 13.97
N THR A 158 0.68 -30.80 14.13
CA THR A 158 0.61 -31.64 15.33
C THR A 158 1.87 -32.51 15.51
N LEU A 159 2.64 -32.72 14.44
CA LEU A 159 3.72 -33.72 14.37
C LEU A 159 5.14 -33.13 14.33
N ALA A 160 5.31 -31.83 14.08
CA ALA A 160 6.62 -31.21 13.83
C ALA A 160 6.80 -29.90 14.62
N LEU A 161 7.26 -29.99 15.87
CA LEU A 161 7.57 -28.81 16.69
C LEU A 161 9.09 -28.62 16.82
N GLY A 162 9.59 -27.55 16.18
CA GLY A 162 10.92 -26.97 16.42
C GLY A 162 10.91 -25.92 17.55
N ALA A 163 12.03 -25.23 17.79
CA ALA A 163 12.28 -24.48 19.03
C ALA A 163 11.64 -23.06 19.14
N HIS A 164 10.99 -22.51 18.11
CA HIS A 164 10.41 -21.14 18.16
C HIS A 164 9.09 -21.04 17.39
N VAL A 165 8.01 -21.36 18.08
CA VAL A 165 6.66 -21.43 17.50
C VAL A 165 5.74 -20.47 18.24
N GLU A 166 4.84 -19.82 17.52
CA GLU A 166 3.80 -18.95 18.07
C GLU A 166 2.42 -19.54 17.80
N GLU A 167 1.53 -19.39 18.77
CA GLU A 167 0.15 -19.86 18.73
C GLU A 167 -0.75 -18.77 18.17
N ILE A 168 -1.46 -19.09 17.08
CA ILE A 168 -2.52 -18.23 16.55
C ILE A 168 -3.87 -18.85 16.94
N VAL A 169 -4.55 -18.18 17.87
CA VAL A 169 -5.88 -18.55 18.36
C VAL A 169 -6.98 -17.54 17.98
N THR A 170 -6.58 -16.33 17.58
CA THR A 170 -7.48 -15.24 17.24
C THR A 170 -6.99 -14.52 15.99
N ILE A 171 -7.93 -13.90 15.28
CA ILE A 171 -7.63 -12.98 14.19
C ILE A 171 -7.89 -11.55 14.68
N PRO A 172 -7.00 -10.59 14.42
CA PRO A 172 -7.26 -9.19 14.73
C PRO A 172 -8.39 -8.66 13.86
N ARG A 173 -8.83 -7.44 14.17
CA ARG A 173 -9.92 -6.81 13.42
C ARG A 173 -9.50 -6.49 11.97
N ILE A 174 -9.89 -7.35 11.05
CA ILE A 174 -9.74 -7.14 9.59
C ILE A 174 -11.04 -6.62 8.99
N ARG A 175 -10.96 -5.71 8.00
CA ARG A 175 -12.15 -5.20 7.28
C ARG A 175 -12.89 -6.35 6.61
N LYS A 176 -14.20 -6.44 6.82
CA LYS A 176 -15.01 -7.50 6.19
C LYS A 176 -15.08 -7.30 4.67
N CYS A 177 -14.76 -8.35 3.91
CA CYS A 177 -14.99 -8.43 2.48
C CYS A 177 -16.29 -9.18 2.20
N TYR A 178 -17.16 -8.62 1.37
CA TYR A 178 -18.41 -9.23 0.95
C TYR A 178 -18.32 -9.86 -0.44
N GLY A 179 -17.14 -9.86 -1.07
CA GLY A 179 -16.89 -10.49 -2.36
C GLY A 179 -16.84 -9.52 -3.53
N TRP A 180 -16.48 -10.06 -4.70
CA TRP A 180 -16.44 -9.28 -5.94
C TRP A 180 -17.82 -9.20 -6.59
N THR A 181 -18.05 -8.15 -7.36
CA THR A 181 -19.32 -7.97 -8.08
C THR A 181 -19.12 -7.30 -9.43
N THR A 182 -20.16 -7.34 -10.25
CA THR A 182 -20.26 -6.65 -11.54
C THR A 182 -21.53 -5.81 -11.56
N PHE A 183 -21.55 -4.84 -12.46
CA PHE A 183 -22.75 -4.06 -12.77
C PHE A 183 -23.01 -4.22 -14.25
N SER A 184 -24.28 -4.15 -14.64
CA SER A 184 -24.59 -3.88 -16.04
C SER A 184 -24.02 -2.51 -16.42
N GLY A 185 -23.54 -2.39 -17.66
CA GLY A 185 -23.03 -1.10 -18.16
C GLY A 185 -24.07 0.01 -18.07
N HIS A 186 -25.37 -0.34 -18.12
CA HIS A 186 -26.49 0.60 -18.02
C HIS A 186 -26.50 1.37 -16.69
N VAL A 187 -26.28 0.69 -15.56
CA VAL A 187 -26.24 1.34 -14.24
C VAL A 187 -25.10 2.38 -14.17
N LEU A 188 -24.01 2.15 -14.90
CA LEU A 188 -22.89 3.11 -14.96
C LEU A 188 -23.21 4.31 -15.85
N LEU A 189 -24.05 4.15 -16.87
CA LEU A 189 -24.46 5.26 -17.73
C LEU A 189 -25.35 6.26 -16.99
N GLU A 190 -26.13 5.78 -16.03
CA GLU A 190 -26.96 6.61 -15.15
C GLU A 190 -26.14 7.42 -14.14
N LEU A 191 -24.89 7.04 -13.88
CA LEU A 191 -23.99 7.81 -13.02
C LEU A 191 -23.49 9.08 -13.74
N PRO A 192 -23.38 10.22 -13.02
CA PRO A 192 -22.62 11.37 -13.47
C PRO A 192 -21.26 10.92 -13.98
N LYS A 193 -20.79 11.52 -15.08
CA LYS A 193 -19.58 11.09 -15.80
C LYS A 193 -18.37 11.00 -14.87
N GLU A 194 -18.30 11.89 -13.89
CA GLU A 194 -17.24 12.02 -12.89
C GLU A 194 -17.26 10.88 -11.83
N LEU A 195 -18.39 10.18 -11.73
CA LEU A 195 -18.61 9.06 -10.82
C LEU A 195 -18.58 7.70 -11.53
N ARG A 196 -18.49 7.66 -12.86
CA ARG A 196 -18.48 6.42 -13.63
C ARG A 196 -17.22 5.62 -13.34
N PRO A 197 -17.35 4.45 -12.70
CA PRO A 197 -16.19 3.71 -12.27
C PRO A 197 -15.89 2.53 -13.21
N PRO A 198 -14.65 2.04 -13.22
CA PRO A 198 -14.22 0.95 -14.09
C PRO A 198 -14.81 -0.44 -13.69
N VAL A 199 -14.44 -1.49 -14.45
CA VAL A 199 -15.24 -2.72 -14.65
C VAL A 199 -15.22 -3.70 -13.46
N LEU A 200 -14.10 -3.83 -12.74
CA LEU A 200 -14.01 -4.74 -11.60
C LEU A 200 -14.37 -4.04 -10.29
N ARG A 201 -15.13 -4.73 -9.42
CA ARG A 201 -15.51 -4.24 -8.11
C ARG A 201 -15.38 -5.26 -7.01
N VAL A 202 -15.04 -4.78 -5.81
CA VAL A 202 -15.18 -5.54 -4.57
C VAL A 202 -15.94 -4.71 -3.55
N VAL A 203 -16.88 -5.38 -2.86
CA VAL A 203 -17.66 -4.78 -1.79
C VAL A 203 -17.01 -5.11 -0.45
N TYR A 204 -16.78 -4.09 0.33
CA TYR A 204 -16.25 -4.18 1.68
C TYR A 204 -17.17 -3.51 2.68
N GLU A 205 -16.96 -3.82 3.94
CA GLU A 205 -17.40 -2.98 5.04
C GLU A 205 -16.84 -1.56 4.89
N TYR A 206 -17.68 -0.58 5.19
CA TYR A 206 -17.22 0.80 5.32
C TYR A 206 -16.65 1.03 6.72
N VAL A 207 -15.34 1.22 6.81
CA VAL A 207 -14.68 1.63 8.05
C VAL A 207 -14.66 3.15 8.09
N GLU A 208 -15.32 3.72 9.12
CA GLU A 208 -15.33 5.17 9.34
C GLU A 208 -13.92 5.69 9.66
N GLU A 209 -13.67 6.95 9.31
CA GLU A 209 -12.43 7.62 9.66
C GLU A 209 -12.30 7.71 11.19
N GLY A 210 -11.10 7.41 11.69
CA GLY A 210 -10.79 7.45 13.11
C GLY A 210 -9.30 7.29 13.35
N GLU A 211 -8.86 7.63 14.56
CA GLU A 211 -7.46 7.56 14.95
C GLU A 211 -6.96 6.12 14.94
N ASN A 212 -5.73 5.94 14.46
CA ASN A 212 -5.07 4.64 14.49
C ASN A 212 -4.29 4.50 15.79
N HIS A 213 -4.81 3.69 16.70
CA HIS A 213 -4.11 3.32 17.93
C HIS A 213 -2.89 2.44 17.58
N PRO A 214 -1.65 2.84 17.95
CA PRO A 214 -0.44 2.15 17.49
C PRO A 214 -0.37 0.67 17.89
N ASP A 215 -0.84 0.33 19.07
CA ASP A 215 -0.92 -1.04 19.61
C ASP A 215 -1.86 -1.93 18.78
N VAL A 216 -3.02 -1.42 18.38
CA VAL A 216 -3.98 -2.15 17.53
C VAL A 216 -3.39 -2.41 16.14
N VAL A 217 -2.71 -1.41 15.57
CA VAL A 217 -2.05 -1.54 14.26
C VAL A 217 -0.90 -2.53 14.33
N GLU A 218 -0.08 -2.47 15.38
CA GLU A 218 1.04 -3.39 15.61
C GLU A 218 0.56 -4.85 15.80
N GLU A 219 -0.54 -5.06 16.52
CA GLU A 219 -1.15 -6.39 16.65
C GLU A 219 -1.62 -6.93 15.29
N ALA A 220 -2.32 -6.11 14.50
CA ALA A 220 -2.77 -6.49 13.17
C ALA A 220 -1.60 -6.78 12.21
N ASP A 221 -0.56 -5.97 12.30
CA ASP A 221 0.65 -6.10 11.49
C ASP A 221 1.43 -7.37 11.83
N LYS A 222 1.61 -7.65 13.13
CA LYS A 222 2.24 -8.88 13.62
C LYS A 222 1.48 -10.11 13.09
N PHE A 223 0.14 -10.08 13.14
CA PHE A 223 -0.66 -11.16 12.58
C PHE A 223 -0.42 -11.35 11.08
N PHE A 224 -0.42 -10.27 10.29
CA PHE A 224 -0.16 -10.36 8.85
C PHE A 224 1.21 -10.97 8.58
N TRP A 225 2.25 -10.54 9.30
CA TRP A 225 3.58 -11.10 9.17
C TRP A 225 3.63 -12.59 9.52
N LEU A 226 3.07 -12.98 10.67
CA LEU A 226 3.00 -14.37 11.09
C LEU A 226 2.17 -15.23 10.14
N ALA A 227 1.12 -14.68 9.52
CA ALA A 227 0.30 -15.36 8.51
C ALA A 227 0.94 -15.41 7.12
N GLY A 228 2.20 -14.97 6.97
CA GLY A 228 2.95 -15.05 5.72
C GLY A 228 2.66 -13.91 4.75
N PHE A 229 2.27 -12.74 5.24
CA PHE A 229 2.20 -11.50 4.47
C PHE A 229 3.40 -10.60 4.78
N SER A 230 3.70 -9.71 3.84
CA SER A 230 4.58 -8.57 4.05
C SER A 230 3.92 -7.30 3.52
N HIS A 231 4.36 -6.13 3.99
CA HIS A 231 3.95 -4.87 3.34
C HIS A 231 4.58 -4.72 1.97
N SER A 232 3.89 -3.97 1.12
CA SER A 232 4.42 -3.46 -0.13
C SER A 232 5.60 -2.50 0.11
N SER A 233 6.26 -2.02 -0.94
CA SER A 233 7.40 -1.12 -0.80
C SER A 233 7.07 0.26 -0.20
N SER A 234 5.80 0.57 0.04
CA SER A 234 5.37 1.91 0.48
C SER A 234 4.07 1.84 1.29
N PRO A 235 4.04 1.17 2.45
CA PRO A 235 2.86 1.15 3.31
C PRO A 235 2.51 2.59 3.72
N ALA A 236 1.23 2.93 3.67
CA ALA A 236 0.80 4.29 3.93
C ALA A 236 -0.13 4.35 5.13
N ALA A 237 0.18 5.21 6.10
CA ALA A 237 -0.66 5.38 7.30
C ALA A 237 -2.13 5.73 6.97
N ARG A 238 -2.38 6.41 5.83
CA ARG A 238 -3.73 6.73 5.33
C ARG A 238 -4.57 5.51 4.95
N ASN A 239 -3.94 4.35 4.76
CA ASN A 239 -4.60 3.10 4.43
C ASN A 239 -5.05 2.35 5.68
N TRP A 240 -4.77 2.88 6.87
CA TRP A 240 -5.32 2.44 8.14
C TRP A 240 -6.39 3.42 8.62
N LYS A 241 -7.53 2.90 9.07
CA LYS A 241 -8.63 3.69 9.63
C LYS A 241 -9.14 3.02 10.89
N SER A 242 -9.16 3.74 12.02
CA SER A 242 -9.61 3.17 13.29
C SER A 242 -8.90 1.84 13.64
N GLY A 243 -7.60 1.73 13.32
CA GLY A 243 -6.81 0.51 13.52
C GLY A 243 -7.01 -0.61 12.49
N VAL A 244 -7.81 -0.40 11.44
CA VAL A 244 -8.10 -1.41 10.41
C VAL A 244 -7.45 -1.04 9.08
N LEU A 245 -6.71 -1.98 8.48
CA LEU A 245 -6.18 -1.83 7.13
C LEU A 245 -7.32 -1.88 6.09
N VAL A 246 -7.53 -0.77 5.37
CA VAL A 246 -8.59 -0.63 4.37
C VAL A 246 -8.10 -0.74 2.92
N ASP A 247 -6.79 -0.76 2.68
CA ASP A 247 -6.24 -1.07 1.36
C ASP A 247 -5.49 -2.39 1.43
N LEU A 248 -6.09 -3.47 0.94
CA LEU A 248 -5.44 -4.78 1.00
C LEU A 248 -4.33 -4.92 -0.05
N SER A 249 -4.16 -3.95 -0.94
CA SER A 249 -3.02 -3.91 -1.87
C SER A 249 -1.71 -3.49 -1.19
N ASP A 250 -1.79 -2.92 0.02
CA ASP A 250 -0.63 -2.56 0.86
C ASP A 250 0.09 -3.78 1.43
N ILE A 251 -0.56 -4.94 1.52
CA ILE A 251 0.07 -6.20 1.92
C ILE A 251 0.22 -7.14 0.73
N VAL A 252 1.16 -8.07 0.79
CA VAL A 252 1.38 -9.12 -0.22
C VAL A 252 1.67 -10.43 0.48
N HIS A 253 0.87 -11.46 0.22
CA HIS A 253 1.16 -12.80 0.75
C HIS A 253 2.43 -13.38 0.10
N ALA A 254 3.12 -14.30 0.79
CA ALA A 254 4.41 -14.84 0.37
C ALA A 254 4.37 -15.53 -1.01
N GLY A 255 3.23 -16.11 -1.39
CA GLY A 255 2.97 -16.70 -2.71
C GLY A 255 2.52 -15.70 -3.79
N GLY A 256 2.28 -14.45 -3.42
CA GLY A 256 1.63 -13.44 -4.24
C GLY A 256 2.54 -12.80 -5.27
N TYR A 257 1.90 -12.28 -6.33
CA TYR A 257 2.59 -11.54 -7.38
C TYR A 257 3.15 -10.21 -6.85
N GLY A 258 4.42 -9.92 -7.19
CA GLY A 258 5.12 -8.72 -6.74
C GLY A 258 5.66 -8.80 -5.31
N CYS A 259 5.69 -9.98 -4.69
CA CYS A 259 6.42 -10.22 -3.45
C CYS A 259 7.93 -10.16 -3.74
N ILE A 260 8.64 -9.13 -3.25
CA ILE A 260 10.09 -8.96 -3.41
C ILE A 260 10.77 -9.25 -2.07
N ILE A 261 11.37 -10.43 -1.99
CA ILE A 261 11.87 -11.07 -0.76
C ILE A 261 13.03 -10.30 -0.12
N THR A 262 13.86 -9.62 -0.90
CA THR A 262 15.19 -9.18 -0.45
C THR A 262 15.21 -8.04 0.57
N ARG A 263 14.05 -7.45 0.92
CA ARG A 263 13.96 -6.40 1.96
C ARG A 263 12.84 -6.59 2.98
N GLN A 264 11.85 -7.45 2.72
CA GLN A 264 10.56 -7.39 3.44
C GLN A 264 10.46 -8.31 4.67
N TYR A 265 11.36 -9.30 4.82
CA TYR A 265 11.36 -10.22 5.98
C TYR A 265 12.63 -10.08 6.85
N GLN A 266 13.37 -8.98 6.70
CA GLN A 266 14.47 -8.62 7.59
C GLN A 266 13.98 -7.60 8.61
N ASP A 267 13.78 -8.02 9.87
CA ASP A 267 13.44 -7.19 11.05
C ASP A 267 12.39 -6.07 10.82
N ILE A 268 11.12 -6.46 10.69
CA ILE A 268 9.97 -5.54 10.58
C ILE A 268 9.76 -4.70 11.85
N THR A 269 10.05 -5.27 13.03
CA THR A 269 9.67 -4.70 14.33
C THR A 269 10.26 -3.32 14.62
N ALA A 270 11.43 -2.98 14.06
CA ALA A 270 12.06 -1.68 14.28
C ALA A 270 11.68 -0.64 13.21
N THR A 271 11.51 -1.05 11.95
CA THR A 271 11.51 -0.09 10.84
C THR A 271 10.10 0.35 10.45
N GLU A 272 9.11 -0.54 10.47
CA GLU A 272 7.74 -0.22 10.04
C GLU A 272 6.93 0.46 11.13
N THR A 273 7.10 0.04 12.39
CA THR A 273 6.56 0.75 13.56
C THR A 273 7.10 2.18 13.62
N GLU A 274 8.36 2.40 13.24
CA GLU A 274 8.95 3.73 13.19
C GLU A 274 8.46 4.55 11.98
N ILE A 275 8.21 3.93 10.82
CA ILE A 275 7.56 4.58 9.66
C ILE A 275 6.11 4.99 10.00
N LEU A 276 5.34 4.12 10.64
CA LEU A 276 3.98 4.41 11.07
C LEU A 276 3.95 5.49 12.17
N ARG A 277 4.89 5.45 13.12
CA ARG A 277 5.07 6.53 14.12
C ARG A 277 5.47 7.86 13.49
N ARG A 278 6.39 7.88 12.53
CA ARG A 278 6.83 9.13 11.87
C ARG A 278 5.70 9.73 11.03
N ASN A 279 4.95 8.90 10.30
CA ASN A 279 3.87 9.36 9.44
C ASN A 279 2.61 9.81 10.22
N SER A 280 2.36 9.27 11.42
CA SER A 280 1.25 9.75 12.27
C SER A 280 1.52 11.14 12.87
N THR A 281 2.78 11.53 13.06
CA THR A 281 3.16 12.87 13.53
C THR A 281 3.21 13.94 12.44
N GLU A 282 3.33 13.58 11.16
CA GLU A 282 3.52 14.55 10.05
C GLU A 282 2.25 14.87 9.23
N ALA A 283 1.11 14.25 9.53
CA ALA A 283 -0.09 14.36 8.69
C ALA A 283 -1.31 15.16 9.25
N PRO A 284 -1.22 16.46 9.62
CA PRO A 284 -2.42 17.27 9.86
C PRO A 284 -2.87 18.17 8.68
N TYR A 285 -2.15 18.25 7.56
CA TYR A 285 -2.47 19.29 6.56
C TYR A 285 -2.38 18.82 5.12
N LEU A 286 -3.43 18.18 4.61
CA LEU A 286 -3.82 18.31 3.20
C LEU A 286 -5.33 18.01 3.11
N PHE A 287 -6.08 18.96 2.53
CA PHE A 287 -7.54 18.99 2.33
C PHE A 287 -8.40 19.59 3.45
N ARG A 288 -8.32 20.93 3.58
CA ARG A 288 -9.46 21.74 4.06
C ARG A 288 -10.28 22.16 2.85
N ALA A 289 -11.47 21.59 2.69
CA ALA A 289 -12.42 22.04 1.66
C ALA A 289 -12.79 23.51 1.91
N ARG A 290 -12.41 24.42 1.00
CA ARG A 290 -12.78 25.84 1.09
C ARG A 290 -14.21 26.02 0.56
N SER A 291 -15.14 26.28 1.48
CA SER A 291 -16.40 26.96 1.17
C SER A 291 -16.10 28.37 0.65
N LYS A 292 -16.53 28.67 -0.57
CA LYS A 292 -16.40 30.00 -1.19
C LYS A 292 -17.45 30.93 -0.58
N LYS A 293 -17.02 31.90 0.25
CA LYS A 293 -17.71 33.19 0.36
C LYS A 293 -16.76 34.28 -0.13
N SER A 294 -17.16 34.87 -1.26
CA SER A 294 -16.51 36.01 -1.90
C SER A 294 -16.85 37.29 -1.15
N SER A 295 -15.84 37.93 -0.56
CA SER A 295 -15.72 39.38 -0.55
C SER A 295 -14.25 39.75 -0.34
N HIS A 296 -13.72 40.61 -1.20
CA HIS A 296 -12.39 41.21 -1.07
C HIS A 296 -12.57 42.73 -0.99
N PRO A 297 -11.74 43.40 -0.18
CA PRO A 297 -11.02 44.53 -0.73
C PRO A 297 -9.49 44.44 -0.55
N LYS A 298 -8.84 45.05 -1.54
CA LYS A 298 -7.42 45.26 -1.87
C LYS A 298 -6.41 45.32 -0.71
N ARG A 299 -5.22 44.70 -0.93
CA ARG A 299 -4.02 44.84 -0.08
C ARG A 299 -2.77 45.24 -0.90
N LYS A 300 -1.97 46.14 -0.32
CA LYS A 300 -0.62 46.58 -0.76
C LYS A 300 0.48 45.59 -0.31
N ARG A 301 1.63 45.66 -1.00
CA ARG A 301 2.89 44.88 -0.90
C ARG A 301 3.68 45.04 0.43
N GLY A 302 4.58 44.07 0.70
CA GLY A 302 5.78 44.20 1.57
C GLY A 302 6.53 42.86 1.72
N GLN A 303 7.57 42.54 0.93
CA GLN A 303 9.02 42.66 1.18
C GLN A 303 9.65 41.95 2.40
N ASP A 304 8.90 41.49 3.41
CA ASP A 304 9.51 40.87 4.61
C ASP A 304 9.61 39.33 4.56
N GLN A 305 8.94 38.67 3.61
CA GLN A 305 8.95 37.20 3.50
C GLN A 305 10.21 36.62 2.85
N GLN A 306 11.09 37.46 2.27
CA GLN A 306 12.22 36.98 1.48
C GLN A 306 13.48 36.69 2.33
N ALA A 307 13.63 37.34 3.49
CA ALA A 307 14.79 37.15 4.38
C ALA A 307 14.67 35.88 5.25
N GLN A 308 13.47 35.56 5.74
CA GLN A 308 13.24 34.35 6.56
C GLN A 308 13.37 33.04 5.74
N GLY A 309 13.02 33.06 4.45
CA GLY A 309 13.16 31.88 3.59
C GLY A 309 14.61 31.48 3.30
N ILE A 310 15.55 32.44 3.26
CA ILE A 310 16.97 32.18 2.98
C ILE A 310 17.67 31.55 4.20
N SER A 311 17.32 31.98 5.42
CA SER A 311 17.87 31.42 6.65
C SER A 311 17.49 29.95 6.84
N LEU A 312 16.23 29.58 6.57
CA LEU A 312 15.73 28.21 6.75
C LEU A 312 16.36 27.23 5.76
N LEU A 313 16.55 27.65 4.51
CA LEU A 313 17.20 26.84 3.47
C LEU A 313 18.67 26.59 3.77
N SER A 314 19.36 27.55 4.39
CA SER A 314 20.75 27.39 4.80
C SER A 314 20.91 26.36 5.93
N SER A 315 19.98 26.35 6.89
CA SER A 315 19.97 25.37 7.99
C SER A 315 19.64 23.95 7.52
N ILE A 316 18.68 23.78 6.60
CA ILE A 316 18.34 22.47 6.01
C ILE A 316 19.50 21.92 5.18
N ALA A 317 20.17 22.78 4.40
CA ALA A 317 21.35 22.39 3.65
C ALA A 317 22.52 21.97 4.58
N ALA A 318 22.76 22.68 5.69
CA ALA A 318 23.78 22.32 6.67
C ALA A 318 23.50 20.97 7.36
N ALA A 319 22.23 20.68 7.69
CA ALA A 319 21.83 19.40 8.29
C ALA A 319 21.96 18.21 7.30
N LEU A 320 21.66 18.44 6.02
CA LEU A 320 21.87 17.44 4.95
C LEU A 320 23.37 17.19 4.68
N VAL A 321 24.22 18.20 4.88
CA VAL A 321 25.68 18.09 4.74
C VAL A 321 26.30 17.29 5.89
N GLN A 322 25.86 17.53 7.13
CA GLN A 322 26.37 16.79 8.30
C GLN A 322 26.03 15.29 8.31
N SER A 323 25.02 14.87 7.54
CA SER A 323 24.58 13.47 7.43
C SER A 323 25.17 12.72 6.23
N TYR A 324 25.98 13.38 5.39
CA TYR A 324 26.55 12.80 4.18
C TYR A 324 27.92 12.15 4.44
N SER A 325 27.94 10.82 4.59
CA SER A 325 29.17 10.00 4.61
C SER A 325 29.31 9.21 3.29
N PRO A 326 30.53 9.07 2.72
CA PRO A 326 30.78 8.23 1.55
C PRO A 326 30.26 6.79 1.70
N CYS A 327 30.30 6.25 2.92
CA CYS A 327 29.74 4.94 3.23
C CYS A 327 28.23 4.88 3.03
N ASN A 328 27.49 5.94 3.41
CA ASN A 328 26.05 6.01 3.24
C ASN A 328 25.66 6.18 1.76
N ALA A 329 26.44 6.97 1.00
CA ALA A 329 26.21 7.14 -0.43
C ALA A 329 26.44 5.83 -1.22
N LYS A 330 27.52 5.10 -0.92
CA LYS A 330 27.75 3.76 -1.51
C LYS A 330 26.66 2.77 -1.12
N LYS A 331 26.15 2.84 0.11
CA LYS A 331 25.06 1.98 0.60
C LYS A 331 23.72 2.28 -0.10
N LEU A 332 23.46 3.55 -0.43
CA LEU A 332 22.23 3.97 -1.11
C LEU A 332 22.23 3.68 -2.61
N PHE A 333 23.35 3.95 -3.28
CA PHE A 333 23.43 3.94 -4.75
C PHE A 333 24.15 2.73 -5.33
N GLY A 334 24.71 1.86 -4.48
CA GLY A 334 25.62 0.81 -4.90
C GLY A 334 26.96 1.38 -5.40
N GLU A 335 27.94 0.51 -5.57
CA GLU A 335 29.31 0.94 -5.91
C GLU A 335 29.39 1.55 -7.31
N GLU A 336 28.70 0.97 -8.30
CA GLU A 336 28.62 1.55 -9.65
C GLU A 336 27.83 2.87 -9.71
N GLY A 337 26.74 2.99 -8.93
CA GLY A 337 25.94 4.23 -8.90
C GLY A 337 26.67 5.37 -8.22
N TYR A 338 27.43 5.06 -7.15
CA TYR A 338 28.34 6.00 -6.51
C TYR A 338 29.43 6.50 -7.48
N ASN A 339 30.05 5.59 -8.25
CA ASN A 339 31.08 5.95 -9.22
C ASN A 339 30.55 6.76 -10.42
N ARG A 340 29.23 6.76 -10.67
CA ARG A 340 28.57 7.58 -11.70
C ARG A 340 28.15 8.97 -11.20
N LEU A 341 28.26 9.25 -9.90
CA LEU A 341 28.10 10.61 -9.39
C LEU A 341 29.26 11.45 -9.93
N ASN A 342 28.93 12.58 -10.57
CA ASN A 342 29.91 13.45 -11.21
C ASN A 342 30.71 14.20 -10.13
N THR A 343 31.69 13.50 -9.57
CA THR A 343 32.65 14.00 -8.58
C THR A 343 33.84 14.57 -9.34
N GLN A 344 34.05 15.88 -9.23
CA GLN A 344 35.28 16.49 -9.73
C GLN A 344 36.24 16.61 -8.57
N GLU A 345 37.25 15.74 -8.53
CA GLU A 345 38.40 15.95 -7.68
C GLU A 345 39.23 17.11 -8.25
N ARG A 346 39.48 18.13 -7.43
CA ARG A 346 40.47 19.16 -7.78
C ARG A 346 41.85 18.64 -7.40
N PRO A 347 42.84 18.65 -8.31
CA PRO A 347 44.20 18.24 -7.97
C PRO A 347 44.75 19.14 -6.84
N GLY A 348 45.15 18.53 -5.72
CA GLY A 348 45.78 19.21 -4.58
C GLY A 348 44.87 19.64 -3.42
N SER A 349 43.67 19.05 -3.28
CA SER A 349 42.73 19.34 -2.18
C SER A 349 42.25 18.04 -1.53
N ASP A 350 42.37 17.90 -0.19
CA ASP A 350 41.87 16.75 0.60
C ASP A 350 40.33 16.73 0.77
N SER A 351 39.60 17.31 -0.19
CA SER A 351 38.19 17.65 -0.03
C SER A 351 37.42 17.36 -1.34
N VAL A 352 36.29 16.65 -1.20
CA VAL A 352 35.44 16.21 -2.33
C VAL A 352 34.26 17.15 -2.46
N SER A 353 34.15 17.84 -3.59
CA SER A 353 33.00 18.71 -3.85
C SER A 353 31.88 17.99 -4.57
N VAL A 354 30.71 17.94 -3.94
CA VAL A 354 29.48 17.35 -4.50
C VAL A 354 28.52 18.46 -4.94
N LYS A 355 28.06 18.41 -6.18
CA LYS A 355 27.07 19.36 -6.71
C LYS A 355 25.66 18.81 -6.50
N VAL A 356 24.89 19.42 -5.60
CA VAL A 356 23.51 19.02 -5.28
C VAL A 356 22.53 19.99 -5.95
N PHE A 357 21.50 19.45 -6.59
CA PHE A 357 20.41 20.25 -7.17
C PHE A 357 19.18 20.20 -6.25
N LEU A 358 18.74 21.36 -5.76
CA LEU A 358 17.54 21.47 -4.95
C LEU A 358 16.40 22.05 -5.81
N ALA A 359 15.29 21.33 -5.93
CA ALA A 359 14.07 21.84 -6.55
C ALA A 359 13.09 22.27 -5.45
N ILE A 360 12.76 23.56 -5.41
CA ILE A 360 11.81 24.11 -4.44
C ILE A 360 10.51 24.47 -5.18
N ARG A 361 9.37 24.00 -4.65
CA ARG A 361 8.04 24.30 -5.19
C ARG A 361 7.42 25.45 -4.40
N GLN A 362 7.22 26.60 -5.04
CA GLN A 362 6.37 27.67 -4.49
C GLN A 362 4.97 27.58 -5.10
N SER A 363 3.95 27.76 -4.26
CA SER A 363 2.54 27.78 -4.62
C SER A 363 2.22 29.04 -5.42
N ASP A 364 2.42 28.95 -6.72
CA ASP A 364 1.43 29.21 -7.77
C ASP A 364 2.17 29.33 -9.11
N GLU A 365 1.88 28.35 -9.98
CA GLU A 365 2.15 28.30 -11.42
C GLU A 365 3.41 29.00 -11.96
N LYS A 366 4.59 28.42 -11.68
CA LYS A 366 5.69 28.13 -12.63
C LYS A 366 6.92 27.61 -11.88
N ASN A 367 7.51 26.51 -12.37
CA ASN A 367 8.77 26.00 -11.85
C ASN A 367 9.92 26.90 -12.32
N TYR A 368 10.63 27.53 -11.39
CA TYR A 368 11.93 28.13 -11.68
C TYR A 368 13.02 27.20 -11.14
N ILE A 369 13.79 26.60 -12.05
CA ILE A 369 15.07 25.98 -11.67
C ILE A 369 16.06 27.12 -11.50
N ARG A 370 16.28 27.58 -10.27
CA ARG A 370 17.39 28.48 -9.99
C ARG A 370 18.65 27.61 -9.87
N ASN A 371 19.57 27.79 -10.81
CA ASN A 371 20.87 27.11 -10.79
C ASN A 371 21.76 27.74 -9.71
N THR A 372 21.44 27.52 -8.44
CA THR A 372 22.36 27.81 -7.34
C THR A 372 23.25 26.60 -7.17
N GLY A 373 24.36 26.57 -7.91
CA GLY A 373 25.41 25.60 -7.67
C GLY A 373 26.02 25.88 -6.31
N LEU A 374 25.65 25.09 -5.29
CA LEU A 374 26.32 25.11 -4.00
C LEU A 374 27.54 24.16 -4.11
N TRP A 375 28.73 24.71 -3.92
CA TRP A 375 29.96 23.93 -3.84
C TRP A 375 30.24 23.68 -2.36
N ILE A 376 30.19 22.43 -1.96
CA ILE A 376 30.45 22.00 -0.59
C ILE A 376 31.88 21.47 -0.58
N ARG A 377 32.73 21.96 0.33
CA ARG A 377 34.13 21.52 0.46
C ARG A 377 34.23 20.36 1.43
#